data_AF-A0A7S4QD44-F1
#
_entry.id   AF-A0A7S4QD44-F1
#
_cell.length_a   1.000
_cell.length_b   1.000
_cell.length_c   1.000
_cell.angle_alpha   90.00
_cell.angle_beta   90.00
_cell.angle_gamma   90.00
#
_symmetry.space_group_name_H-M   'P 1'
#
loop_
_entity.id
_entity.type
_entity.pdbx_description
1 polymer ?
#
loop_
_entity_poly.entity_id
_entity_poly.type
_entity_poly.pdbx_seq_one_letter_code
_entity_poly.pdbx_strand_id
1 'polypeptide(L)'
;RPSSTRPQRGTPPFPGMGLRDCMVDCVAMAVPVVTAKSLSTEKKIMNGRAVLRKLRLRMALSMLLLGVVLSVGYEVIYYRNFHLVLTHHTCEDQAGRVLRMFLLAAMNVGRFLLLSLAPLPDDICLTRLVLCLDCASIISAGATRDALLASFGLGTDLEWVLCGVMFTAFDAVFALGCLWALCSPVALVAQRRMWQALRAFLALNVLANAGWAVRWSIERGCFSPTFALLPPKVALLVLVSRPHLIHHCHGLLNAAFVHRSEERAAAGVAGMVGDCTMSEVMAQASSRFRSVRLAELDFADVEVSTAAPALYFKSEAAHRRGCDAFLSHSWHDDASAKWDVMQQWRQNFVAAHGREPRVWLDRCCIDQNNIERDLRCLPVFLSGCRSIVVFCGVTFVSRLWCIMELFTFVYMCRGDDTIQFQFVLRPGREEEDLAEIEKAFDSFDAEKCACAVAADKERMLSIIHTAFGSMAGFNLEVRAIFRRVRCREDSMRSSSSSQNPSVSSGSEEDIESL
;
A
#
# COMPACT_ATOMS: atom_id res chain seq x y z
N ARG A 1 -52.33 10.09 -62.62
CA ARG A 1 -52.18 10.90 -61.39
C ARG A 1 -50.92 10.43 -60.67
N PRO A 2 -49.84 11.20 -60.76
CA PRO A 2 -49.27 11.82 -59.57
C PRO A 2 -49.11 13.34 -59.76
N SER A 3 -49.11 14.10 -58.67
CA SER A 3 -49.06 15.58 -58.69
C SER A 3 -48.30 16.17 -57.51
N SER A 4 -47.63 17.29 -57.82
CA SER A 4 -47.01 18.34 -56.99
C SER A 4 -45.61 18.03 -56.43
N THR A 5 -44.50 18.74 -56.73
CA THR A 5 -44.09 20.16 -56.93
C THR A 5 -43.99 21.04 -55.67
N ARG A 6 -42.74 21.27 -55.21
CA ARG A 6 -42.06 22.54 -54.79
C ARG A 6 -40.98 22.30 -53.71
N PRO A 7 -40.06 23.25 -53.43
CA PRO A 7 -39.38 24.21 -54.29
C PRO A 7 -37.84 24.24 -54.10
N GLN A 8 -37.13 24.76 -55.11
CA GLN A 8 -35.72 25.17 -55.03
C GLN A 8 -35.56 26.38 -54.09
N ARG A 9 -34.54 26.36 -53.23
CA ARG A 9 -33.91 27.56 -52.64
C ARG A 9 -32.41 27.51 -52.90
N GLY A 10 -31.91 28.57 -53.51
CA GLY A 10 -30.52 28.73 -53.92
C GLY A 10 -29.58 28.97 -52.75
N THR A 11 -28.38 28.42 -52.89
CA THR A 11 -27.19 28.76 -52.11
C THR A 11 -26.36 29.79 -52.89
N PRO A 12 -25.78 30.80 -52.22
CA PRO A 12 -24.90 31.78 -52.87
C PRO A 12 -23.54 31.13 -53.24
N PRO A 13 -22.82 31.68 -54.23
CA PRO A 13 -21.50 31.18 -54.63
C PRO A 13 -20.46 31.55 -53.58
N PHE A 14 -19.80 30.53 -53.00
CA PHE A 14 -18.54 30.72 -52.28
C PHE A 14 -17.43 31.06 -53.28
N PRO A 15 -16.63 32.10 -53.04
CA PRO A 15 -15.45 32.37 -53.86
C PRO A 15 -14.38 31.30 -53.55
N GLY A 16 -13.86 30.69 -54.61
CA GLY A 16 -12.78 29.73 -54.53
C GLY A 16 -11.54 30.35 -53.89
N MET A 17 -11.21 29.90 -52.68
CA MET A 17 -9.85 29.94 -52.16
C MET A 17 -9.16 28.64 -52.54
N GLY A 18 -8.05 28.78 -53.25
CA GLY A 18 -7.19 27.68 -53.70
C GLY A 18 -6.73 26.82 -52.53
N LEU A 19 -7.22 25.59 -52.50
CA LEU A 19 -6.68 24.49 -51.72
C LEU A 19 -5.55 23.87 -52.54
N ARG A 20 -4.36 24.46 -52.47
CA ARG A 20 -3.04 23.89 -52.80
C ARG A 20 -2.04 24.89 -52.23
N ASP A 21 -1.14 24.42 -51.37
CA ASP A 21 0.02 25.14 -50.78
C ASP A 21 -0.04 25.55 -49.29
N CYS A 22 -0.79 24.84 -48.44
CA CYS A 22 -0.63 24.98 -46.98
C CYS A 22 -0.80 23.67 -46.18
N MET A 23 -0.20 22.57 -46.66
CA MET A 23 -0.30 21.29 -45.95
C MET A 23 0.92 20.38 -46.14
N VAL A 24 2.14 20.89 -45.94
CA VAL A 24 3.35 20.04 -45.87
C VAL A 24 4.28 20.34 -44.68
N ASP A 25 4.22 21.51 -44.02
CA ASP A 25 5.28 21.89 -43.05
C ASP A 25 4.89 22.02 -41.56
N CYS A 26 3.84 21.36 -41.06
CA CYS A 26 3.49 21.45 -39.63
C CYS A 26 3.19 20.13 -38.89
N VAL A 27 3.65 18.99 -39.42
CA VAL A 27 3.64 17.72 -38.67
C VAL A 27 5.04 17.11 -38.64
N ALA A 28 6.05 17.94 -38.32
CA ALA A 28 7.18 17.42 -37.57
C ALA A 28 6.66 17.15 -36.15
N MET A 29 6.02 15.99 -35.97
CA MET A 29 5.74 15.46 -34.64
C MET A 29 7.08 15.42 -33.92
N ALA A 30 7.29 16.38 -33.02
CA ALA A 30 8.39 16.37 -32.08
C ALA A 30 8.29 15.06 -31.31
N VAL A 31 9.04 14.05 -31.75
CA VAL A 31 9.23 12.82 -30.99
C VAL A 31 9.75 13.30 -29.64
N PRO A 32 8.99 13.11 -28.55
CA PRO A 32 9.36 13.69 -27.27
C PRO A 32 10.72 13.12 -26.91
N VAL A 33 11.74 13.98 -26.89
CA VAL A 33 13.10 13.61 -26.51
C VAL A 33 13.00 13.04 -25.11
N VAL A 34 13.12 11.71 -25.01
CA VAL A 34 13.07 11.00 -23.75
C VAL A 34 14.30 11.41 -22.95
N THR A 35 14.12 12.37 -22.04
CA THR A 35 15.24 12.88 -21.24
C THR A 35 15.82 11.77 -20.36
N ALA A 36 17.12 11.81 -20.06
CA ALA A 36 17.78 10.82 -19.18
C ALA A 36 17.09 10.65 -17.81
N LYS A 37 16.38 11.68 -17.30
CA LYS A 37 15.59 11.60 -16.06
C LYS A 37 14.30 10.80 -16.23
N SER A 38 13.66 10.86 -17.40
CA SER A 38 12.54 9.96 -17.76
C SER A 38 12.98 8.52 -17.69
N LEU A 39 14.08 8.18 -18.36
CA LEU A 39 14.63 6.83 -18.36
C LEU A 39 15.01 6.38 -16.95
N SER A 40 15.55 7.28 -16.12
CA SER A 40 15.84 6.97 -14.71
C SER A 40 14.58 6.69 -13.89
N THR A 41 13.48 7.41 -14.14
CA THR A 41 12.22 7.25 -13.41
C THR A 41 11.54 5.95 -13.84
N GLU A 42 11.47 5.71 -15.14
CA GLU A 42 10.99 4.47 -15.73
C GLU A 42 11.77 3.26 -15.21
N LYS A 43 13.11 3.32 -15.24
CA LYS A 43 13.98 2.30 -14.68
C LYS A 43 13.72 2.06 -13.19
N LYS A 44 13.51 3.12 -12.40
CA LYS A 44 13.19 2.99 -10.95
C LYS A 44 11.84 2.29 -10.72
N ILE A 45 10.78 2.68 -11.43
CA ILE A 45 9.46 2.05 -11.27
C ILE A 45 9.47 0.61 -11.77
N MET A 46 10.11 0.35 -12.93
CA MET A 46 10.26 -1.01 -13.46
C MET A 46 11.08 -1.90 -12.53
N ASN A 47 12.21 -1.39 -12.02
CA ASN A 47 13.02 -2.10 -11.03
C ASN A 47 12.21 -2.36 -9.76
N GLY A 48 11.46 -1.37 -9.26
CA GLY A 48 10.59 -1.53 -8.10
C GLY A 48 9.55 -2.64 -8.30
N ARG A 49 8.90 -2.69 -9.46
CA ARG A 49 7.95 -3.77 -9.81
C ARG A 49 8.62 -5.14 -9.94
N ALA A 50 9.77 -5.20 -10.59
CA ALA A 50 10.52 -6.45 -10.76
C ALA A 50 10.99 -6.98 -9.39
N VAL A 51 11.50 -6.12 -8.53
CA VAL A 51 11.90 -6.45 -7.16
C VAL A 51 10.70 -6.90 -6.35
N LEU A 52 9.58 -6.18 -6.40
CA LEU A 52 8.35 -6.55 -5.68
C LEU A 52 7.84 -7.93 -6.13
N ARG A 53 7.77 -8.19 -7.44
CA ARG A 53 7.37 -9.50 -7.98
C ARG A 53 8.32 -10.61 -7.54
N LYS A 54 9.63 -10.39 -7.63
CA LYS A 54 10.66 -11.36 -7.25
C LYS A 54 10.60 -11.68 -5.75
N LEU A 55 10.42 -10.66 -4.92
CA LEU A 55 10.32 -10.80 -3.48
C LEU A 55 9.06 -11.57 -3.09
N ARG A 56 7.91 -11.14 -3.61
CA ARG A 56 6.63 -11.79 -3.41
C ARG A 56 6.66 -13.26 -3.84
N LEU A 57 7.25 -13.56 -5.00
CA LEU A 57 7.42 -14.93 -5.49
C LEU A 57 8.33 -15.77 -4.58
N ARG A 58 9.46 -15.22 -4.11
CA ARG A 58 10.35 -15.92 -3.18
C ARG A 58 9.67 -16.24 -1.86
N MET A 59 8.93 -15.28 -1.31
CA MET A 59 8.17 -15.47 -0.08
C MET A 59 7.10 -16.55 -0.27
N ALA A 60 6.29 -16.43 -1.32
CA ALA A 60 5.25 -17.41 -1.66
C ALA A 60 5.81 -18.82 -1.84
N LEU A 61 6.88 -18.98 -2.63
CA LEU A 61 7.53 -20.29 -2.83
C LEU A 61 8.11 -20.86 -1.55
N SER A 62 8.68 -20.02 -0.68
CA SER A 62 9.22 -20.47 0.60
C SER A 62 8.11 -20.95 1.54
N MET A 63 7.00 -20.21 1.61
CA MET A 63 5.82 -20.59 2.40
C MET A 63 5.16 -21.86 1.87
N LEU A 64 5.00 -21.97 0.55
CA LEU A 64 4.50 -23.18 -0.11
C LEU A 64 5.38 -24.39 0.19
N LEU A 65 6.70 -24.27 -0.01
CA LEU A 65 7.63 -25.36 0.22
C LEU A 65 7.61 -25.81 1.69
N LEU A 66 7.68 -24.87 2.63
CA LEU A 66 7.65 -25.19 4.05
C LEU A 66 6.29 -25.79 4.46
N GLY A 67 5.18 -25.29 3.91
CA GLY A 67 3.85 -25.84 4.10
C GLY A 67 3.74 -27.29 3.61
N VAL A 68 4.22 -27.58 2.39
CA VAL A 68 4.26 -28.95 1.83
C VAL A 68 5.16 -29.87 2.67
N VAL A 69 6.33 -29.40 3.11
CA VAL A 69 7.21 -30.18 3.98
C VAL A 69 6.53 -30.51 5.31
N LEU A 70 5.83 -29.55 5.92
CA LEU A 70 5.04 -29.81 7.13
C LEU A 70 3.86 -30.77 6.86
N SER A 71 3.22 -30.70 5.70
CA SER A 71 2.17 -31.65 5.30
C SER A 71 2.71 -33.08 5.21
N VAL A 72 3.81 -33.29 4.48
CA VAL A 72 4.42 -34.61 4.33
C VAL A 72 4.95 -35.11 5.67
N GLY A 73 5.64 -34.26 6.44
CA GLY A 73 6.14 -34.58 7.76
C GLY A 73 5.02 -34.95 8.74
N TYR A 74 3.89 -34.25 8.68
CA TYR A 74 2.70 -34.58 9.47
C TYR A 74 2.18 -35.98 9.12
N GLU A 75 1.98 -36.31 7.84
CA GLU A 75 1.49 -37.64 7.45
C GLU A 75 2.41 -38.78 7.89
N VAL A 76 3.72 -38.60 7.74
CA VAL A 76 4.72 -39.60 8.16
C VAL A 76 4.71 -39.80 9.68
N ILE A 77 4.69 -38.71 10.44
CA ILE A 77 4.67 -38.78 11.91
C ILE A 77 3.31 -39.31 12.39
N TYR A 78 2.21 -38.87 11.78
CA TYR A 78 0.87 -39.35 12.07
C TYR A 78 0.80 -40.86 11.87
N TYR A 79 1.20 -41.37 10.70
CA TYR A 79 1.21 -42.79 10.38
C TYR A 79 2.05 -43.60 11.37
N ARG A 80 3.28 -43.15 11.65
CA ARG A 80 4.20 -43.84 12.58
C ARG A 80 3.66 -43.88 14.01
N ASN A 81 3.00 -42.82 14.46
CA ASN A 81 2.50 -42.71 15.83
C ASN A 81 1.05 -43.20 15.96
N PHE A 82 0.32 -43.45 14.87
CA PHE A 82 -1.09 -43.84 14.91
C PHE A 82 -1.31 -45.09 15.75
N HIS A 83 -0.44 -46.09 15.59
CA HIS A 83 -0.45 -47.28 16.44
C HIS A 83 -0.29 -46.94 17.93
N LEU A 84 0.63 -46.03 18.29
CA LEU A 84 0.86 -45.60 19.68
C LEU A 84 -0.32 -44.83 20.27
N VAL A 85 -1.08 -44.11 19.44
CA VAL A 85 -2.32 -43.44 19.85
C VAL A 85 -3.40 -44.46 20.20
N LEU A 86 -3.46 -45.57 19.45
CA LEU A 86 -4.50 -46.59 19.61
C LEU A 86 -4.20 -47.65 20.68
N THR A 87 -2.93 -48.05 20.87
CA THR A 87 -2.64 -49.38 21.45
C THR A 87 -2.09 -49.43 22.88
N HIS A 88 -1.85 -48.33 23.61
CA HIS A 88 -1.21 -48.45 24.93
C HIS A 88 -2.00 -47.85 26.11
N HIS A 89 -2.56 -48.76 26.91
CA HIS A 89 -3.13 -48.53 28.24
C HIS A 89 -2.10 -48.41 29.37
N THR A 90 -0.80 -48.49 29.08
CA THR A 90 0.23 -48.46 30.13
C THR A 90 0.51 -47.03 30.60
N CYS A 91 0.65 -46.86 31.92
CA CYS A 91 0.67 -45.57 32.60
C CYS A 91 2.03 -44.85 32.56
N GLU A 92 3.08 -45.47 31.99
CA GLU A 92 4.48 -45.08 32.24
C GLU A 92 5.04 -43.86 31.47
N ASP A 93 4.33 -43.27 30.50
CA ASP A 93 4.81 -42.04 29.83
C ASP A 93 3.65 -41.11 29.41
N GLN A 94 3.05 -40.41 30.38
CA GLN A 94 1.99 -39.42 30.08
C GLN A 94 2.55 -38.15 29.42
N ALA A 95 3.72 -37.68 29.89
CA ALA A 95 4.34 -36.44 29.41
C ALA A 95 4.78 -36.55 27.94
N GLY A 96 5.46 -37.62 27.56
CA GLY A 96 5.88 -37.84 26.18
C GLY A 96 4.70 -37.97 25.22
N ARG A 97 3.57 -38.56 25.66
CA ARG A 97 2.34 -38.61 24.86
C ARG A 97 1.73 -37.23 24.63
N VAL A 98 1.61 -36.43 25.69
CA VAL A 98 1.11 -35.05 25.59
C VAL A 98 1.98 -34.23 24.63
N LEU A 99 3.31 -34.32 24.74
CA LEU A 99 4.23 -33.64 23.85
C LEU A 99 4.10 -34.08 22.39
N ARG A 100 4.04 -35.40 22.13
CA ARG A 100 3.86 -35.95 20.77
C ARG A 100 2.54 -35.47 20.14
N MET A 101 1.44 -35.48 20.89
CA MET A 101 0.15 -34.97 20.44
C MET A 101 0.20 -33.47 20.13
N PHE A 102 0.81 -32.68 21.00
CA PHE A 102 0.99 -31.25 20.80
C PHE A 102 1.79 -30.95 19.51
N LEU A 103 2.93 -31.62 19.31
CA LEU A 103 3.77 -31.43 18.13
C LEU A 103 3.03 -31.83 16.85
N LEU A 104 2.30 -32.95 16.87
CA LEU A 104 1.50 -33.40 15.74
C LEU A 104 0.41 -32.39 15.37
N ALA A 105 -0.30 -31.84 16.37
CA ALA A 105 -1.26 -30.77 16.17
C ALA A 105 -0.60 -29.48 15.66
N ALA A 106 0.55 -29.11 16.20
CA ALA A 106 1.30 -27.92 15.78
C ALA A 106 1.76 -28.03 14.32
N MET A 107 2.24 -29.19 13.89
CA MET A 107 2.60 -29.44 12.48
C MET A 107 1.39 -29.38 11.56
N ASN A 108 0.27 -30.01 11.95
CA ASN A 108 -0.97 -30.00 11.18
C ASN A 108 -1.54 -28.58 11.00
N VAL A 109 -1.50 -27.78 12.06
CA VAL A 109 -1.97 -26.39 12.04
C VAL A 109 -0.98 -25.50 11.30
N GLY A 110 0.33 -25.73 11.49
CA GLY A 110 1.40 -25.00 10.84
C GLY A 110 1.37 -25.11 9.32
N ARG A 111 1.07 -26.29 8.76
CA ARG A 111 0.92 -26.44 7.30
C ARG A 111 -0.20 -25.56 6.74
N PHE A 112 -1.38 -25.53 7.36
CA PHE A 112 -2.51 -24.71 6.89
C PHE A 112 -2.16 -23.23 6.96
N LEU A 113 -1.51 -22.81 8.05
CA LEU A 113 -1.06 -21.44 8.19
C LEU A 113 -0.09 -21.05 7.07
N LEU A 114 0.98 -21.83 6.86
CA LEU A 114 1.99 -21.50 5.86
C LEU A 114 1.44 -21.55 4.43
N LEU A 115 0.64 -22.57 4.10
CA LEU A 115 -0.01 -22.66 2.79
C LEU A 115 -0.96 -21.48 2.58
N SER A 116 -1.79 -21.12 3.57
CA SER A 116 -2.73 -20.00 3.47
C SER A 116 -2.09 -18.61 3.49
N LEU A 117 -0.86 -18.46 4.01
CA LEU A 117 -0.09 -17.21 3.93
C LEU A 117 0.70 -17.06 2.61
N ALA A 118 0.85 -18.13 1.83
CA ALA A 118 1.58 -18.08 0.57
C ALA A 118 0.92 -17.20 -0.52
N PRO A 119 -0.42 -17.18 -0.70
CA PRO A 119 -1.07 -16.36 -1.70
C PRO A 119 -0.82 -14.87 -1.53
N LEU A 120 -0.47 -14.22 -2.63
CA LEU A 120 -0.31 -12.77 -2.68
C LEU A 120 -1.67 -12.11 -2.93
N PRO A 121 -1.95 -10.89 -2.42
CA PRO A 121 -3.27 -10.25 -2.54
C PRO A 121 -3.83 -10.17 -3.97
N ASP A 122 -2.94 -10.12 -4.96
CA ASP A 122 -3.26 -9.90 -6.37
C ASP A 122 -3.10 -11.16 -7.25
N ASP A 123 -2.64 -12.30 -6.67
CA ASP A 123 -2.33 -13.51 -7.45
C ASP A 123 -3.42 -14.57 -7.29
N ILE A 124 -4.41 -14.53 -8.19
CA ILE A 124 -5.51 -15.50 -8.22
C ILE A 124 -5.01 -16.92 -8.54
N CYS A 125 -4.00 -17.07 -9.40
CA CYS A 125 -3.47 -18.37 -9.79
C CYS A 125 -2.81 -19.07 -8.60
N LEU A 126 -1.97 -18.35 -7.88
CA LEU A 126 -1.33 -18.84 -6.65
C LEU A 126 -2.34 -19.12 -5.55
N THR A 127 -3.36 -18.27 -5.38
CA THR A 127 -4.46 -18.51 -4.44
C THR A 127 -5.19 -19.81 -4.77
N ARG A 128 -5.50 -20.06 -6.05
CA ARG A 128 -6.15 -21.30 -6.50
C ARG A 128 -5.26 -22.52 -6.30
N LEU A 129 -3.96 -22.41 -6.58
CA LEU A 129 -3.00 -23.49 -6.33
C LEU A 129 -2.98 -23.89 -4.86
N VAL A 130 -2.91 -22.92 -3.94
CA VAL A 130 -2.95 -23.14 -2.48
C VAL A 130 -4.24 -23.83 -2.06
N LEU A 131 -5.39 -23.35 -2.52
CA LEU A 131 -6.69 -23.98 -2.24
C LEU A 131 -6.75 -25.43 -2.72
N CYS A 132 -6.22 -25.72 -3.91
CA CYS A 132 -6.14 -27.09 -4.42
C CYS A 132 -5.19 -27.96 -3.58
N LEU A 133 -4.05 -27.43 -3.15
CA LEU A 133 -3.10 -28.14 -2.28
C LEU A 133 -3.70 -28.44 -0.91
N ASP A 134 -4.38 -27.48 -0.28
CA ASP A 134 -5.06 -27.67 1.00
C ASP A 134 -6.18 -28.72 0.89
N CYS A 135 -7.00 -28.65 -0.17
CA CYS A 135 -8.03 -29.67 -0.45
C CYS A 135 -7.42 -31.06 -0.64
N ALA A 136 -6.42 -31.19 -1.51
CA ALA A 136 -5.74 -32.47 -1.76
C ALA A 136 -5.13 -33.04 -0.49
N SER A 137 -4.54 -32.17 0.34
CA SER A 137 -3.90 -32.57 1.57
C SER A 137 -4.90 -33.02 2.64
N ILE A 138 -6.10 -32.43 2.70
CA ILE A 138 -7.18 -32.92 3.58
C ILE A 138 -7.78 -34.23 3.08
N ILE A 139 -8.02 -34.35 1.78
CA ILE A 139 -8.53 -35.61 1.18
C ILE A 139 -7.53 -36.75 1.43
N SER A 140 -6.24 -36.49 1.25
CA SER A 140 -5.18 -37.45 1.55
C SER A 140 -5.20 -37.87 3.02
N ALA A 141 -5.26 -36.91 3.95
CA ALA A 141 -5.31 -37.19 5.39
C ALA A 141 -6.54 -38.04 5.78
N GLY A 142 -7.70 -37.76 5.17
CA GLY A 142 -8.92 -38.55 5.36
C GLY A 142 -8.77 -39.98 4.87
N ALA A 143 -8.25 -40.17 3.65
CA ALA A 143 -8.01 -41.50 3.08
C ALA A 143 -7.00 -42.31 3.91
N THR A 144 -5.92 -41.67 4.39
CA THR A 144 -4.93 -42.31 5.28
C THR A 144 -5.57 -42.72 6.60
N ARG A 145 -6.41 -41.87 7.20
CA ARG A 145 -7.17 -42.20 8.43
C ARG A 145 -8.05 -43.43 8.22
N ASP A 146 -8.82 -43.47 7.13
CA ASP A 146 -9.74 -44.57 6.85
C ASP A 146 -9.00 -45.88 6.58
N ALA A 147 -7.91 -45.83 5.81
CA ALA A 147 -7.06 -46.99 5.56
C ALA A 147 -6.44 -47.53 6.85
N LEU A 148 -6.02 -46.65 7.76
CA LEU A 148 -5.49 -47.05 9.06
C LEU A 148 -6.56 -47.69 9.95
N LEU A 149 -7.76 -47.09 10.05
CA LEU A 149 -8.87 -47.65 10.82
C LEU A 149 -9.27 -49.06 10.31
N ALA A 150 -9.30 -49.23 8.99
CA ALA A 150 -9.52 -50.53 8.36
C ALA A 150 -8.40 -51.53 8.69
N SER A 151 -7.13 -51.11 8.63
CA SER A 151 -5.97 -51.98 8.88
C SER A 151 -5.91 -52.52 10.31
N PHE A 152 -6.43 -51.76 11.29
CA PHE A 152 -6.45 -52.17 12.70
C PHE A 152 -7.72 -52.93 13.12
N GLY A 153 -8.64 -53.21 12.19
CA GLY A 153 -9.90 -53.89 12.52
C GLY A 153 -10.82 -53.09 13.45
N LEU A 154 -10.55 -51.79 13.65
CA LEU A 154 -11.35 -50.88 14.49
C LEU A 154 -12.62 -50.37 13.79
N GLY A 155 -12.81 -50.73 12.52
CA GLY A 155 -13.94 -50.26 11.70
C GLY A 155 -15.32 -50.79 12.12
N THR A 156 -15.41 -51.72 13.08
CA THR A 156 -16.69 -52.28 13.55
C THR A 156 -17.19 -51.63 14.84
N ASP A 157 -16.35 -50.87 15.55
CA ASP A 157 -16.75 -50.16 16.75
C ASP A 157 -17.47 -48.86 16.37
N LEU A 158 -18.74 -48.76 16.77
CA LEU A 158 -19.63 -47.65 16.43
C LEU A 158 -19.04 -46.29 16.79
N GLU A 159 -18.25 -46.21 17.86
CA GLU A 159 -17.64 -44.94 18.29
C GLU A 159 -16.59 -44.43 17.30
N TRP A 160 -15.74 -45.33 16.80
CA TRP A 160 -14.73 -44.99 15.80
C TRP A 160 -15.36 -44.65 14.45
N VAL A 161 -16.46 -45.32 14.09
CA VAL A 161 -17.24 -45.00 12.90
C VAL A 161 -17.85 -43.59 13.02
N LEU A 162 -18.50 -43.26 14.13
CA LEU A 162 -19.08 -41.93 14.36
C LEU A 162 -18.01 -40.84 14.35
N CYS A 163 -16.86 -41.11 14.98
CA CYS A 163 -15.70 -40.22 14.97
C CYS A 163 -15.20 -39.98 13.53
N GLY A 164 -15.03 -41.05 12.74
CA GLY A 164 -14.62 -40.97 11.34
C GLY A 164 -15.60 -40.16 10.49
N VAL A 165 -16.90 -40.45 10.59
CA VAL A 165 -17.97 -39.71 9.89
C VAL A 165 -17.96 -38.23 10.24
N MET A 166 -17.80 -37.90 11.53
CA MET A 166 -17.73 -36.51 11.99
C MET A 166 -16.56 -35.76 11.37
N PHE A 167 -15.36 -36.35 11.37
CA PHE A 167 -14.20 -35.71 10.76
C PHE A 167 -14.32 -35.60 9.24
N THR A 168 -14.84 -36.63 8.57
CA THR A 168 -15.11 -36.58 7.13
C THR A 168 -16.12 -35.49 6.77
N ALA A 169 -17.12 -35.25 7.62
CA ALA A 169 -18.04 -34.13 7.45
C ALA A 169 -17.33 -32.77 7.58
N PHE A 170 -16.39 -32.62 8.53
CA PHE A 170 -15.61 -31.38 8.65
C PHE A 170 -14.68 -31.16 7.45
N ASP A 171 -14.04 -32.22 6.98
CA ASP A 171 -13.19 -32.22 5.79
C ASP A 171 -14.02 -31.80 4.56
N ALA A 172 -15.26 -32.28 4.43
CA ALA A 172 -16.20 -31.87 3.40
C ALA A 172 -16.61 -30.39 3.52
N VAL A 173 -16.88 -29.89 4.73
CA VAL A 173 -17.19 -28.45 4.96
C VAL A 173 -16.03 -27.57 4.48
N PHE A 174 -14.79 -27.94 4.79
CA PHE A 174 -13.63 -27.21 4.31
C PHE A 174 -13.48 -27.28 2.79
N ALA A 175 -13.59 -28.48 2.20
CA ALA A 175 -13.48 -28.67 0.76
C ALA A 175 -14.54 -27.86 -0.01
N LEU A 176 -15.78 -27.84 0.46
CA LEU A 176 -16.85 -27.02 -0.08
C LEU A 176 -16.54 -25.52 0.03
N GLY A 177 -15.99 -25.09 1.17
CA GLY A 177 -15.51 -23.72 1.36
C GLY A 177 -14.38 -23.33 0.39
N CYS A 178 -13.46 -24.25 0.12
CA CYS A 178 -12.39 -24.04 -0.87
C CYS A 178 -12.94 -23.99 -2.30
N LEU A 179 -13.89 -24.86 -2.67
CA LEU A 179 -14.57 -24.79 -3.96
C LEU A 179 -15.29 -23.44 -4.13
N TRP A 180 -15.97 -22.97 -3.08
CA TRP A 180 -16.61 -21.66 -3.07
C TRP A 180 -15.60 -20.50 -3.23
N ALA A 181 -14.39 -20.63 -2.65
CA ALA A 181 -13.30 -19.69 -2.84
C ALA A 181 -12.75 -19.73 -4.29
N LEU A 182 -12.52 -20.93 -4.86
CA LEU A 182 -12.01 -21.15 -6.21
C LEU A 182 -12.89 -20.53 -7.31
N CYS A 183 -14.21 -20.53 -7.11
CA CYS A 183 -15.18 -19.90 -8.02
C CYS A 183 -15.10 -18.37 -8.04
N SER A 184 -14.29 -17.73 -7.20
CA SER A 184 -14.17 -16.28 -7.19
C SER A 184 -13.30 -15.79 -8.35
N PRO A 185 -13.72 -14.76 -9.10
CA PRO A 185 -12.91 -14.16 -10.16
C PRO A 185 -11.83 -13.21 -9.63
N VAL A 186 -11.99 -12.71 -8.40
CA VAL A 186 -11.08 -11.72 -7.78
C VAL A 186 -10.29 -12.37 -6.65
N ALA A 187 -8.96 -12.22 -6.67
CA ALA A 187 -8.03 -12.82 -5.70
C ALA A 187 -8.37 -12.46 -4.24
N LEU A 188 -8.63 -11.19 -3.96
CA LEU A 188 -9.00 -10.71 -2.63
C LEU A 188 -10.27 -11.39 -2.08
N VAL A 189 -11.28 -11.59 -2.94
CA VAL A 189 -12.53 -12.27 -2.57
C VAL A 189 -12.25 -13.76 -2.32
N ALA A 190 -11.44 -14.41 -3.17
CA ALA A 190 -11.03 -15.79 -2.99
C ALA A 190 -10.32 -16.00 -1.64
N GLN A 191 -9.36 -15.14 -1.30
CA GLN A 191 -8.62 -15.20 -0.03
C GLN A 191 -9.53 -14.98 1.17
N ARG A 192 -10.43 -13.99 1.11
CA ARG A 192 -11.41 -13.77 2.20
C ARG A 192 -12.25 -15.03 2.45
N ARG A 193 -12.73 -15.68 1.38
CA ARG A 193 -13.50 -16.93 1.47
C ARG A 193 -12.65 -18.09 1.99
N MET A 194 -11.39 -18.21 1.55
CA MET A 194 -10.42 -19.18 2.05
C MET A 194 -10.26 -19.08 3.57
N TRP A 195 -10.00 -17.87 4.10
CA TRP A 195 -9.86 -17.65 5.54
C TRP A 195 -11.15 -17.94 6.31
N GLN A 196 -12.32 -17.66 5.72
CA GLN A 196 -13.62 -18.01 6.33
C GLN A 196 -13.83 -19.53 6.40
N ALA A 197 -13.50 -20.25 5.32
CA ALA A 197 -13.56 -21.72 5.27
C ALA A 197 -12.61 -22.34 6.31
N LEU A 198 -11.37 -21.86 6.37
CA LEU A 198 -10.38 -22.30 7.35
C LEU A 198 -10.84 -22.04 8.79
N ARG A 199 -11.41 -20.87 9.06
CA ARG A 199 -11.98 -20.53 10.38
C ARG A 199 -13.10 -21.48 10.79
N ALA A 200 -14.05 -21.75 9.88
CA ALA A 200 -15.16 -22.66 10.15
C ALA A 200 -14.65 -24.10 10.43
N PHE A 201 -13.74 -24.58 9.59
CA PHE A 201 -13.08 -25.88 9.76
C PHE A 201 -12.36 -26.01 11.10
N LEU A 202 -11.57 -24.99 11.48
CA LEU A 202 -10.84 -24.98 12.75
C LEU A 202 -11.77 -24.91 13.95
N ALA A 203 -12.85 -24.13 13.89
CA ALA A 203 -13.83 -24.05 14.97
C ALA A 203 -14.52 -25.40 15.21
N LEU A 204 -14.99 -26.06 14.15
CA LEU A 204 -15.58 -27.40 14.23
C LEU A 204 -14.58 -28.42 14.79
N ASN A 205 -13.33 -28.38 14.32
CA ASN A 205 -12.26 -29.23 14.83
C ASN A 205 -11.99 -29.01 16.32
N VAL A 206 -11.88 -27.76 16.78
CA VAL A 206 -11.63 -27.44 18.19
C VAL A 206 -12.77 -27.97 19.06
N LEU A 207 -14.03 -27.73 18.67
CA LEU A 207 -15.20 -28.19 19.42
C LEU A 207 -15.25 -29.72 19.52
N ALA A 208 -15.05 -30.42 18.40
CA ALA A 208 -15.08 -31.88 18.38
C ALA A 208 -13.94 -32.49 19.21
N ASN A 209 -12.70 -31.99 19.05
CA ASN A 209 -11.57 -32.49 19.83
C ASN A 209 -11.73 -32.20 21.32
N ALA A 210 -12.31 -31.06 21.69
CA ALA A 210 -12.60 -30.74 23.09
C ALA A 210 -13.67 -31.67 23.66
N GLY A 211 -14.77 -31.91 22.91
CA GLY A 211 -15.81 -32.85 23.30
C GLY A 211 -15.28 -34.26 23.50
N TRP A 212 -14.44 -34.76 22.58
CA TRP A 212 -13.77 -36.05 22.71
C TRP A 212 -12.79 -36.10 23.88
N ALA A 213 -11.99 -35.06 24.09
CA ALA A 213 -11.07 -35.01 25.22
C ALA A 213 -11.81 -35.04 26.56
N VAL A 214 -12.91 -34.29 26.70
CA VAL A 214 -13.76 -34.27 27.89
C VAL A 214 -14.38 -35.64 28.12
N ARG A 215 -15.06 -36.19 27.10
CA ARG A 215 -15.71 -37.49 27.18
C ARG A 215 -14.73 -38.59 27.60
N TRP A 216 -13.58 -38.67 26.92
CA TRP A 216 -12.57 -39.68 27.22
C TRP A 216 -12.00 -39.52 28.64
N SER A 217 -11.88 -38.28 29.12
CA SER A 217 -11.43 -38.03 30.49
C SER A 217 -12.44 -38.49 31.55
N ILE A 218 -13.74 -38.32 31.27
CA ILE A 218 -14.82 -38.78 32.14
C ILE A 218 -14.84 -40.31 32.20
N GLU A 219 -14.80 -40.98 31.04
CA GLU A 219 -14.87 -42.44 30.96
C GLU A 219 -13.67 -43.14 31.62
N ARG A 220 -12.49 -42.51 31.60
CA ARG A 220 -11.26 -43.08 32.14
C ARG A 220 -10.90 -42.58 33.54
N GLY A 221 -11.64 -41.59 34.06
CA GLY A 221 -11.33 -40.96 35.34
C GLY A 221 -9.95 -40.28 35.39
N CYS A 222 -9.38 -39.91 34.24
CA CYS A 222 -8.05 -39.31 34.13
C CYS A 222 -7.99 -38.26 33.03
N PHE A 223 -7.03 -37.33 33.11
CA PHE A 223 -6.91 -36.26 32.10
C PHE A 223 -6.43 -36.82 30.75
N SER A 224 -7.28 -36.71 29.72
CA SER A 224 -6.96 -37.22 28.39
C SER A 224 -5.78 -36.47 27.74
N PRO A 225 -4.77 -37.19 27.22
CA PRO A 225 -3.70 -36.57 26.43
C PRO A 225 -4.19 -35.82 25.19
N THR A 226 -5.43 -36.07 24.72
CA THR A 226 -6.00 -35.39 23.54
C THR A 226 -6.24 -33.89 23.76
N PHE A 227 -6.29 -33.41 25.01
CA PHE A 227 -6.30 -31.97 25.30
C PHE A 227 -5.09 -31.25 24.70
N ALA A 228 -3.95 -31.94 24.54
CA ALA A 228 -2.75 -31.40 23.91
C ALA A 228 -2.94 -31.02 22.43
N LEU A 229 -3.97 -31.52 21.77
CA LEU A 229 -4.32 -31.17 20.39
C LEU A 229 -4.97 -29.79 20.27
N LEU A 230 -5.52 -29.24 21.36
CA LEU A 230 -6.30 -28.01 21.35
C LEU A 230 -5.47 -26.73 21.23
N PRO A 231 -4.38 -26.52 22.01
CA PRO A 231 -3.71 -25.22 22.04
C PRO A 231 -3.22 -24.73 20.66
N PRO A 232 -2.57 -25.56 19.80
CA PRO A 232 -2.18 -25.10 18.46
C PRO A 232 -3.39 -24.72 17.60
N LYS A 233 -4.48 -25.51 17.65
CA LYS A 233 -5.70 -25.25 16.87
C LYS A 233 -6.40 -23.98 17.32
N VAL A 234 -6.49 -23.75 18.63
CA VAL A 234 -7.06 -22.53 19.22
C VAL A 234 -6.20 -21.31 18.85
N ALA A 235 -4.87 -21.42 18.93
CA ALA A 235 -3.95 -20.35 18.55
C ALA A 235 -4.15 -19.95 17.07
N LEU A 236 -4.23 -20.93 16.16
CA LEU A 236 -4.53 -20.62 14.76
C LEU A 236 -5.95 -20.09 14.57
N LEU A 237 -6.95 -20.63 15.26
CA LEU A 237 -8.32 -20.12 15.19
C LEU A 237 -8.39 -18.64 15.58
N VAL A 238 -7.70 -18.23 16.64
CA VAL A 238 -7.59 -16.83 17.06
C VAL A 238 -6.88 -15.99 16.00
N LEU A 239 -5.77 -16.49 15.43
CA LEU A 239 -5.03 -15.84 14.37
C LEU A 239 -5.91 -15.60 13.13
N VAL A 240 -6.58 -16.64 12.62
CA VAL A 240 -7.41 -16.53 11.40
C VAL A 240 -8.71 -15.76 11.62
N SER A 241 -9.17 -15.65 12.87
CA SER A 241 -10.35 -14.86 13.22
C SER A 241 -10.06 -13.36 13.31
N ARG A 242 -8.78 -12.97 13.29
CA ARG A 242 -8.33 -11.58 13.47
C ARG A 242 -7.52 -11.14 12.25
N PRO A 243 -8.15 -10.52 11.24
CA PRO A 243 -7.46 -10.09 10.01
C PRO A 243 -6.22 -9.24 10.25
N HIS A 244 -6.23 -8.36 11.26
CA HIS A 244 -5.07 -7.54 11.62
C HIS A 244 -3.84 -8.36 12.01
N LEU A 245 -4.01 -9.52 12.66
CA LEU A 245 -2.90 -10.41 13.01
C LEU A 245 -2.33 -11.11 11.78
N ILE A 246 -3.18 -11.50 10.83
CA ILE A 246 -2.73 -12.07 9.54
C ILE A 246 -1.92 -11.02 8.77
N HIS A 247 -2.42 -9.78 8.71
CA HIS A 247 -1.68 -8.68 8.11
C HIS A 247 -0.34 -8.45 8.81
N HIS A 248 -0.31 -8.49 10.15
CA HIS A 248 0.93 -8.40 10.91
C HIS A 248 1.91 -9.53 10.59
N CYS A 249 1.45 -10.78 10.49
CA CYS A 249 2.27 -11.93 10.08
C CYS A 249 2.85 -11.75 8.67
N HIS A 250 2.03 -11.35 7.69
CA HIS A 250 2.53 -10.98 6.35
C HIS A 250 3.56 -9.87 6.41
N GLY A 251 3.34 -8.91 7.30
CA GLY A 251 4.25 -7.80 7.54
C GLY A 251 5.62 -8.23 8.03
N LEU A 252 5.65 -9.09 9.05
CA LEU A 252 6.87 -9.69 9.58
C LEU A 252 7.60 -10.54 8.55
N LEU A 253 6.86 -11.34 7.77
CA LEU A 253 7.43 -12.12 6.67
C LEU A 253 8.06 -11.19 5.61
N ASN A 254 7.33 -10.19 5.16
CA ASN A 254 7.85 -9.20 4.22
C ASN A 254 9.11 -8.51 4.77
N ALA A 255 9.12 -8.13 6.05
CA ALA A 255 10.27 -7.52 6.69
C ALA A 255 11.49 -8.46 6.72
N ALA A 256 11.29 -9.76 6.94
CA ALA A 256 12.34 -10.76 6.92
C ALA A 256 12.92 -11.02 5.51
N PHE A 257 12.12 -10.89 4.45
CA PHE A 257 12.57 -11.11 3.07
C PHE A 257 13.17 -9.86 2.40
N VAL A 258 12.81 -8.65 2.84
CA VAL A 258 13.30 -7.41 2.22
C VAL A 258 14.45 -6.82 3.04
N HIS A 259 15.69 -6.92 2.58
CA HIS A 259 16.84 -6.34 3.29
C HIS A 259 17.12 -4.86 2.99
N ARG A 260 16.54 -4.25 1.94
CA ARG A 260 16.89 -2.88 1.49
C ARG A 260 15.70 -1.92 1.50
N SER A 261 15.86 -0.75 2.12
CA SER A 261 14.81 0.29 2.22
C SER A 261 14.44 0.92 0.87
N GLU A 262 15.41 1.11 -0.04
CA GLU A 262 15.16 1.67 -1.38
C GLU A 262 14.21 0.81 -2.22
N GLU A 263 14.35 -0.52 -2.11
CA GLU A 263 13.51 -1.49 -2.81
C GLU A 263 12.05 -1.42 -2.31
N ARG A 264 11.86 -1.23 -1.00
CA ARG A 264 10.54 -1.05 -0.37
C ARG A 264 9.83 0.18 -0.90
N ALA A 265 10.53 1.30 -0.94
CA ALA A 265 9.93 2.53 -1.40
C ALA A 265 9.61 2.51 -2.89
N ALA A 266 10.49 1.96 -3.73
CA ALA A 266 10.19 1.77 -5.15
C ALA A 266 8.97 0.85 -5.36
N ALA A 267 8.81 -0.19 -4.52
CA ALA A 267 7.63 -1.03 -4.51
C ALA A 267 6.36 -0.29 -4.06
N GLY A 268 6.44 0.56 -3.04
CA GLY A 268 5.33 1.40 -2.57
C GLY A 268 4.85 2.36 -3.65
N VAL A 269 5.79 3.05 -4.32
CA VAL A 269 5.48 3.92 -5.45
C VAL A 269 4.85 3.14 -6.59
N ALA A 270 5.38 1.96 -6.92
CA ALA A 270 4.80 1.10 -7.94
C ALA A 270 3.38 0.62 -7.59
N GLY A 271 3.08 0.40 -6.31
CA GLY A 271 1.75 0.02 -5.83
C GLY A 271 0.69 1.12 -6.04
N MET A 272 1.07 2.40 -5.94
CA MET A 272 0.14 3.51 -6.21
C MET A 272 -0.28 3.59 -7.68
N VAL A 273 0.61 3.19 -8.59
CA VAL A 273 0.34 3.19 -10.03
C VAL A 273 -0.72 2.14 -10.41
N GLY A 274 -0.90 1.10 -9.57
CA GLY A 274 -1.84 0.01 -9.83
C GLY A 274 -1.39 -0.91 -10.96
N ASP A 275 -2.36 -1.53 -11.65
CA ASP A 275 -2.13 -2.57 -12.66
C ASP A 275 -1.70 -2.06 -14.05
N CYS A 276 -1.71 -0.73 -14.27
CA CYS A 276 -1.34 -0.15 -15.55
C CYS A 276 0.10 -0.49 -15.91
N THR A 277 0.38 -0.73 -17.19
CA THR A 277 1.77 -0.94 -17.64
C THR A 277 2.57 0.36 -17.51
N MET A 278 3.90 0.26 -17.42
CA MET A 278 4.72 1.48 -17.27
C MET A 278 4.60 2.38 -18.52
N SER A 279 4.53 1.78 -19.71
CA SER A 279 4.30 2.51 -20.96
C SER A 279 2.96 3.23 -20.98
N GLU A 280 1.88 2.59 -20.50
CA GLU A 280 0.56 3.25 -20.34
C GLU A 280 0.64 4.44 -19.39
N VAL A 281 1.27 4.25 -18.24
CA VAL A 281 1.38 5.29 -17.20
C VAL A 281 2.22 6.46 -17.71
N MET A 282 3.31 6.18 -18.42
CA MET A 282 4.14 7.21 -19.03
C MET A 282 3.42 7.94 -20.16
N ALA A 283 2.63 7.25 -20.98
CA ALA A 283 1.82 7.85 -22.03
C ALA A 283 0.69 8.73 -21.45
N GLN A 284 -0.01 8.24 -20.43
CA GLN A 284 -1.03 9.00 -19.70
C GLN A 284 -0.43 10.21 -19.01
N ALA A 285 0.66 10.03 -18.26
CA ALA A 285 1.31 11.13 -17.56
C ALA A 285 1.84 12.18 -18.55
N SER A 286 2.40 11.77 -19.69
CA SER A 286 2.92 12.73 -20.68
C SER A 286 1.82 13.56 -21.33
N SER A 287 0.64 12.99 -21.58
CA SER A 287 -0.49 13.72 -22.15
C SER A 287 -1.24 14.58 -21.11
N ARG A 288 -1.09 14.26 -19.83
CA ARG A 288 -1.84 14.90 -18.72
C ARG A 288 -0.98 15.75 -17.79
N PHE A 289 0.33 15.82 -18.01
CA PHE A 289 1.19 16.67 -17.20
C PHE A 289 0.93 18.14 -17.52
N ARG A 290 0.47 18.88 -16.52
CA ARG A 290 0.12 20.30 -16.63
C ARG A 290 0.84 21.11 -15.58
N SER A 291 0.88 22.42 -15.78
CA SER A 291 1.38 23.39 -14.80
C SER A 291 0.60 24.69 -14.94
N VAL A 292 0.45 25.43 -13.87
CA VAL A 292 -0.14 26.78 -13.86
C VAL A 292 0.94 27.78 -13.47
N ARG A 293 0.89 29.03 -13.98
CA ARG A 293 1.79 30.08 -13.47
C ARG A 293 1.21 30.58 -12.16
N LEU A 294 2.05 30.74 -11.14
CA LEU A 294 1.51 31.10 -9.83
C LEU A 294 0.82 32.48 -9.81
N ALA A 295 1.20 33.40 -10.70
CA ALA A 295 0.50 34.68 -10.90
C ALA A 295 -0.92 34.59 -11.49
N GLU A 296 -1.31 33.45 -12.07
CA GLU A 296 -2.67 33.23 -12.61
C GLU A 296 -3.64 32.72 -11.53
N LEU A 297 -3.11 32.38 -10.35
CA LEU A 297 -3.92 32.03 -9.20
C LEU A 297 -4.31 33.28 -8.42
N ASP A 298 -5.50 33.24 -7.85
CA ASP A 298 -5.99 34.21 -6.88
C ASP A 298 -6.29 33.52 -5.54
N PHE A 299 -6.65 34.32 -4.54
CA PHE A 299 -6.97 33.81 -3.21
C PHE A 299 -8.15 32.81 -3.23
N ALA A 300 -9.18 33.06 -4.04
CA ALA A 300 -10.38 32.22 -4.10
C ALA A 300 -10.08 30.82 -4.66
N ASP A 301 -9.07 30.70 -5.52
CA ASP A 301 -8.57 29.41 -6.01
C ASP A 301 -7.95 28.54 -4.92
N VAL A 302 -7.46 29.14 -3.82
CA VAL A 302 -6.73 28.48 -2.73
C VAL A 302 -7.55 28.36 -1.44
N GLU A 303 -8.59 29.19 -1.28
CA GLU A 303 -9.46 29.22 -0.12
C GLU A 303 -10.41 28.01 -0.06
N VAL A 304 -11.03 27.67 -1.18
CA VAL A 304 -12.13 26.70 -1.19
C VAL A 304 -11.61 25.26 -1.34
N SER A 305 -12.00 24.34 -0.47
CA SER A 305 -11.56 22.93 -0.55
C SER A 305 -12.38 22.05 -1.49
N THR A 306 -13.44 22.58 -2.12
CA THR A 306 -14.33 21.82 -3.01
C THR A 306 -13.77 21.68 -4.42
N ALA A 307 -14.23 20.69 -5.18
CA ALA A 307 -13.82 20.51 -6.57
C ALA A 307 -14.19 21.76 -7.40
N ALA A 308 -13.22 22.27 -8.17
CA ALA A 308 -13.43 23.42 -9.06
C ALA A 308 -12.90 23.08 -10.46
N PRO A 309 -13.70 22.36 -11.29
CA PRO A 309 -13.27 21.93 -12.63
C PRO A 309 -12.80 23.09 -13.53
N ALA A 310 -13.30 24.31 -13.30
CA ALA A 310 -12.89 25.50 -14.04
C ALA A 310 -11.40 25.83 -13.87
N LEU A 311 -10.78 25.51 -12.72
CA LEU A 311 -9.36 25.75 -12.47
C LEU A 311 -8.45 24.90 -13.34
N TYR A 312 -8.97 23.80 -13.89
CA TYR A 312 -8.24 23.00 -14.86
C TYR A 312 -7.84 23.80 -16.10
N PHE A 313 -8.71 24.74 -16.53
CA PHE A 313 -8.46 25.60 -17.69
C PHE A 313 -7.41 26.69 -17.43
N LYS A 314 -7.12 27.03 -16.15
CA LYS A 314 -6.01 27.92 -15.81
C LYS A 314 -4.64 27.25 -16.01
N SER A 315 -4.57 25.92 -15.94
CA SER A 315 -3.32 25.20 -16.18
C SER A 315 -3.08 24.98 -17.68
N GLU A 316 -1.81 24.84 -18.06
CA GLU A 316 -1.38 24.55 -19.43
C GLU A 316 -0.64 23.21 -19.49
N ALA A 317 -0.64 22.56 -20.65
CA ALA A 317 0.21 21.39 -20.88
C ALA A 317 1.68 21.74 -20.62
N ALA A 318 2.35 20.93 -19.81
CA ALA A 318 3.73 21.16 -19.40
C ALA A 318 4.64 20.10 -20.00
N HIS A 319 5.82 20.51 -20.45
CA HIS A 319 6.89 19.55 -20.68
C HIS A 319 7.50 19.13 -19.35
N ARG A 320 8.05 17.91 -19.32
CA ARG A 320 8.80 17.44 -18.14
C ARG A 320 9.98 18.39 -17.89
N ARG A 321 10.18 18.82 -16.64
CA ARG A 321 11.11 19.90 -16.20
C ARG A 321 10.70 21.33 -16.55
N GLY A 322 9.59 21.52 -17.27
CA GLY A 322 8.96 22.84 -17.45
C GLY A 322 8.19 23.30 -16.22
N CYS A 323 7.95 22.39 -15.26
CA CYS A 323 7.38 22.68 -13.96
C CYS A 323 8.50 22.87 -12.93
N ASP A 324 8.53 24.03 -12.27
CA ASP A 324 9.53 24.39 -11.27
C ASP A 324 9.29 23.63 -9.97
N ALA A 325 8.06 23.65 -9.47
CA ALA A 325 7.74 23.05 -8.18
C ALA A 325 6.42 22.27 -8.22
N PHE A 326 6.40 21.15 -7.51
CA PHE A 326 5.17 20.52 -7.05
C PHE A 326 4.75 21.17 -5.73
N LEU A 327 3.52 21.66 -5.63
CA LEU A 327 3.02 22.26 -4.39
C LEU A 327 2.23 21.20 -3.60
N SER A 328 2.77 20.76 -2.47
CA SER A 328 2.08 19.86 -1.54
C SER A 328 1.59 20.67 -0.34
N HIS A 329 0.31 20.52 0.00
CA HIS A 329 -0.33 21.30 1.06
C HIS A 329 -1.59 20.60 1.57
N SER A 330 -2.12 21.05 2.73
CA SER A 330 -3.45 20.66 3.18
C SER A 330 -4.49 21.71 2.81
N TRP A 331 -5.62 21.26 2.29
CA TRP A 331 -6.81 22.10 2.08
C TRP A 331 -7.51 22.50 3.38
N HIS A 332 -7.10 21.96 4.53
CA HIS A 332 -7.67 22.28 5.86
C HIS A 332 -6.82 23.24 6.68
N ASP A 333 -5.64 23.61 6.21
CA ASP A 333 -4.86 24.68 6.84
C ASP A 333 -5.50 26.05 6.54
N ASP A 334 -5.18 27.05 7.37
CA ASP A 334 -5.71 28.40 7.22
C ASP A 334 -5.41 28.96 5.83
N ALA A 335 -6.46 29.33 5.10
CA ALA A 335 -6.35 29.75 3.71
C ALA A 335 -5.55 31.06 3.56
N SER A 336 -5.76 32.03 4.45
CA SER A 336 -5.09 33.33 4.41
C SER A 336 -3.60 33.17 4.65
N ALA A 337 -3.22 32.54 5.76
CA ALA A 337 -1.82 32.28 6.09
C ALA A 337 -1.11 31.48 4.98
N LYS A 338 -1.78 30.48 4.42
CA LYS A 338 -1.24 29.67 3.32
C LYS A 338 -1.02 30.52 2.07
N TRP A 339 -1.97 31.38 1.72
CA TRP A 339 -1.86 32.28 0.58
C TRP A 339 -0.70 33.28 0.76
N ASP A 340 -0.58 33.88 1.94
CA ASP A 340 0.48 34.85 2.24
C ASP A 340 1.87 34.21 2.08
N VAL A 341 2.05 33.01 2.65
CA VAL A 341 3.30 32.26 2.54
C VAL A 341 3.57 31.80 1.10
N MET A 342 2.53 31.40 0.36
CA MET A 342 2.64 31.07 -1.06
C MET A 342 3.08 32.27 -1.91
N GLN A 343 2.55 33.46 -1.63
CA GLN A 343 2.93 34.69 -2.31
C GLN A 343 4.33 35.16 -1.92
N GLN A 344 4.73 34.98 -0.66
CA GLN A 344 6.11 35.23 -0.24
C GLN A 344 7.09 34.33 -0.99
N TRP A 345 6.80 33.03 -1.07
CA TRP A 345 7.60 32.08 -1.84
C TRP A 345 7.68 32.48 -3.33
N ARG A 346 6.55 32.88 -3.92
CA ARG A 346 6.49 33.39 -5.29
C ARG A 346 7.40 34.59 -5.50
N GLN A 347 7.32 35.60 -4.63
CA GLN A 347 8.12 36.81 -4.70
C GLN A 347 9.62 36.50 -4.63
N ASN A 348 10.01 35.64 -3.69
CA ASN A 348 11.39 35.16 -3.55
C ASN A 348 11.87 34.44 -4.82
N PHE A 349 11.02 33.60 -5.41
CA PHE A 349 11.33 32.92 -6.67
C PHE A 349 11.52 33.91 -7.81
N VAL A 350 10.62 34.87 -7.98
CA VAL A 350 10.69 35.91 -9.02
C VAL A 350 11.94 36.76 -8.85
N ALA A 351 12.28 37.16 -7.63
CA ALA A 351 13.50 37.91 -7.35
C ALA A 351 14.76 37.11 -7.73
N ALA A 352 14.78 35.80 -7.45
CA ALA A 352 15.92 34.95 -7.75
C ALA A 352 16.05 34.55 -9.24
N HIS A 353 14.94 34.45 -9.98
CA HIS A 353 14.92 33.87 -11.33
C HIS A 353 14.44 34.82 -12.44
N GLY A 354 13.94 36.01 -12.09
CA GLY A 354 13.44 37.01 -13.04
C GLY A 354 12.17 36.60 -13.80
N ARG A 355 11.43 35.59 -13.32
CA ARG A 355 10.18 35.11 -13.94
C ARG A 355 9.24 34.46 -12.95
N GLU A 356 7.98 34.31 -13.34
CA GLU A 356 6.97 33.57 -12.57
C GLU A 356 7.31 32.07 -12.45
N PRO A 357 7.09 31.46 -11.27
CA PRO A 357 7.20 30.01 -11.13
C PRO A 357 6.03 29.32 -11.83
N ARG A 358 6.36 28.26 -12.58
CA ARG A 358 5.38 27.29 -13.09
C ARG A 358 5.25 26.16 -12.09
N VAL A 359 4.04 25.94 -11.60
CA VAL A 359 3.80 24.99 -10.51
C VAL A 359 2.80 23.91 -10.92
N TRP A 360 2.96 22.74 -10.33
CA TRP A 360 1.94 21.69 -10.33
C TRP A 360 1.16 21.82 -9.02
N LEU A 361 -0.14 22.09 -9.14
CA LEU A 361 -1.08 22.20 -8.02
C LEU A 361 -2.24 21.26 -8.31
N ASP A 362 -2.55 20.35 -7.39
CA ASP A 362 -3.55 19.30 -7.53
C ASP A 362 -4.87 19.82 -8.12
N ARG A 363 -5.43 20.88 -7.56
CA ARG A 363 -6.74 21.43 -7.97
C ARG A 363 -6.74 22.02 -9.38
N CYS A 364 -5.60 22.51 -9.87
CA CYS A 364 -5.45 23.08 -11.22
C CYS A 364 -5.00 22.05 -12.24
N CYS A 365 -4.18 21.08 -11.83
CA CYS A 365 -3.49 20.17 -12.75
C CYS A 365 -4.16 18.79 -12.84
N ILE A 366 -5.01 18.42 -11.88
CA ILE A 366 -5.86 17.22 -11.94
C ILE A 366 -7.19 17.58 -12.61
N ASP A 367 -7.59 16.76 -13.57
CA ASP A 367 -8.95 16.76 -14.10
C ASP A 367 -9.90 16.25 -13.02
N GLN A 368 -10.64 17.16 -12.40
CA GLN A 368 -11.55 16.86 -11.30
C GLN A 368 -12.70 15.92 -11.71
N ASN A 369 -12.93 15.71 -13.02
CA ASN A 369 -13.88 14.72 -13.52
C ASN A 369 -13.27 13.32 -13.66
N ASN A 370 -11.95 13.18 -13.51
CA ASN A 370 -11.24 11.93 -13.71
C ASN A 370 -10.00 11.80 -12.80
N ILE A 371 -10.22 12.07 -11.51
CA ILE A 371 -9.17 12.12 -10.47
C ILE A 371 -8.34 10.83 -10.46
N GLU A 372 -8.98 9.66 -10.55
CA GLU A 372 -8.29 8.37 -10.48
C GLU A 372 -7.20 8.18 -11.55
N ARG A 373 -7.41 8.69 -12.77
CA ARG A 373 -6.40 8.57 -13.85
C ARG A 373 -5.18 9.44 -13.57
N ASP A 374 -5.39 10.64 -13.06
CA ASP A 374 -4.29 11.54 -12.70
C ASP A 374 -3.52 11.05 -11.47
N LEU A 375 -4.22 10.51 -10.47
CA LEU A 375 -3.58 9.98 -9.27
C LEU A 375 -2.64 8.79 -9.58
N ARG A 376 -2.96 7.95 -10.58
CA ARG A 376 -2.05 6.89 -11.04
C ARG A 376 -0.75 7.45 -11.66
N CYS A 377 -0.82 8.65 -12.21
CA CYS A 377 0.31 9.35 -12.83
C CYS A 377 1.12 10.19 -11.84
N LEU A 378 0.67 10.32 -10.59
CA LEU A 378 1.26 11.18 -9.58
C LEU A 378 2.78 10.97 -9.38
N PRO A 379 3.32 9.72 -9.32
CA PRO A 379 4.76 9.53 -9.22
C PRO A 379 5.54 10.12 -10.41
N VAL A 380 4.94 10.09 -11.61
CA VAL A 380 5.54 10.66 -12.82
C VAL A 380 5.44 12.19 -12.77
N PHE A 381 4.31 12.74 -12.34
CA PHE A 381 4.13 14.19 -12.17
C PHE A 381 5.15 14.78 -11.18
N LEU A 382 5.31 14.15 -10.01
CA LEU A 382 6.32 14.51 -9.02
C LEU A 382 7.74 14.47 -9.61
N SER A 383 8.09 13.40 -10.34
CA SER A 383 9.39 13.28 -11.01
C SER A 383 9.63 14.33 -12.10
N GLY A 384 8.53 14.83 -12.70
CA GLY A 384 8.50 15.86 -13.74
C GLY A 384 8.78 17.26 -13.22
N CYS A 385 8.61 17.51 -11.91
CA CYS A 385 8.91 18.77 -11.24
C CYS A 385 10.41 18.86 -10.88
N ARG A 386 10.93 20.09 -10.68
CA ARG A 386 12.34 20.30 -10.27
C ARG A 386 12.50 20.20 -8.76
N SER A 387 11.57 20.77 -8.00
CA SER A 387 11.49 20.71 -6.54
C SER A 387 10.09 20.35 -6.06
N ILE A 388 9.96 20.11 -4.76
CA ILE A 388 8.67 20.11 -4.05
C ILE A 388 8.70 21.25 -3.03
N VAL A 389 7.60 21.99 -2.97
CA VAL A 389 7.38 23.04 -1.97
C VAL A 389 6.23 22.56 -1.10
N VAL A 390 6.50 22.41 0.18
CA VAL A 390 5.56 21.89 1.18
C VAL A 390 5.05 23.06 2.01
N PHE A 391 3.80 23.46 1.77
CA PHE A 391 3.12 24.42 2.63
C PHE A 391 2.56 23.68 3.84
N CYS A 392 3.34 23.71 4.93
CA CYS A 392 3.12 22.88 6.09
C CYS A 392 2.41 23.68 7.19
N GLY A 393 1.08 23.56 7.29
CA GLY A 393 0.32 23.99 8.45
C GLY A 393 0.03 22.84 9.42
N VAL A 394 -0.71 23.16 10.49
CA VAL A 394 -1.03 22.23 11.59
C VAL A 394 -1.74 20.96 11.12
N THR A 395 -2.48 20.99 10.01
CA THR A 395 -3.21 19.83 9.49
C THR A 395 -2.43 19.02 8.46
N PHE A 396 -1.33 19.54 7.88
CA PHE A 396 -0.56 18.89 6.81
C PHE A 396 -0.18 17.45 7.15
N VAL A 397 0.42 17.24 8.32
CA VAL A 397 0.97 15.95 8.75
C VAL A 397 -0.13 14.92 9.02
N SER A 398 -1.36 15.39 9.27
CA SER A 398 -2.52 14.53 9.49
C SER A 398 -3.17 14.04 8.19
N ARG A 399 -2.69 14.45 7.02
CA ARG A 399 -3.29 14.10 5.72
C ARG A 399 -2.45 13.05 5.00
N LEU A 400 -3.01 11.85 4.82
CA LEU A 400 -2.25 10.72 4.27
C LEU A 400 -1.76 11.00 2.83
N TRP A 401 -2.58 11.67 2.02
CA TRP A 401 -2.20 12.09 0.66
C TRP A 401 -0.96 13.00 0.64
N CYS A 402 -0.92 14.01 1.51
CA CYS A 402 0.22 14.94 1.61
C CYS A 402 1.51 14.20 1.98
N ILE A 403 1.43 13.25 2.92
CA ILE A 403 2.57 12.41 3.29
C ILE A 403 3.00 11.50 2.14
N MET A 404 2.04 10.92 1.41
CA MET A 404 2.34 10.08 0.26
C MET A 404 3.01 10.87 -0.88
N GLU A 405 2.62 12.11 -1.11
CA GLU A 405 3.29 13.01 -2.08
C GLU A 405 4.73 13.27 -1.69
N LEU A 406 4.97 13.71 -0.44
CA LEU A 406 6.30 13.97 0.09
C LEU A 406 7.17 12.72 0.03
N PHE A 407 6.65 11.60 0.52
CA PHE A 407 7.33 10.31 0.49
C PHE A 407 7.70 9.92 -0.94
N THR A 408 6.73 9.94 -1.86
CA THR A 408 6.94 9.60 -3.27
C THR A 408 7.99 10.49 -3.90
N PHE A 409 7.96 11.80 -3.60
CA PHE A 409 8.93 12.74 -4.11
C PHE A 409 10.35 12.37 -3.69
N VAL A 410 10.60 12.12 -2.40
CA VAL A 410 11.94 11.77 -1.88
C VAL A 410 12.54 10.58 -2.61
N TYR A 411 11.77 9.51 -2.76
CA TYR A 411 12.28 8.28 -3.37
C TYR A 411 12.40 8.37 -4.91
N MET A 412 11.54 9.16 -5.54
CA MET A 412 11.58 9.37 -6.98
C MET A 412 12.69 10.35 -7.39
N CYS A 413 12.87 11.44 -6.63
CA CYS A 413 13.65 12.61 -7.03
C CYS A 413 15.10 12.70 -6.52
N ARG A 414 15.68 11.60 -6.01
CA ARG A 414 17.13 11.45 -5.72
C ARG A 414 17.71 12.40 -4.64
N GLY A 415 16.89 12.91 -3.73
CA GLY A 415 17.42 13.63 -2.56
C GLY A 415 16.42 14.58 -1.91
N ASP A 416 16.65 14.84 -0.64
CA ASP A 416 15.95 15.83 0.18
C ASP A 416 16.39 17.28 -0.11
N ASP A 417 17.48 17.47 -0.85
CA ASP A 417 18.00 18.80 -1.23
C ASP A 417 17.02 19.66 -2.03
N THR A 418 16.02 19.04 -2.65
CA THR A 418 15.02 19.69 -3.50
C THR A 418 13.67 19.90 -2.82
N ILE A 419 13.60 19.61 -1.52
CA ILE A 419 12.42 19.86 -0.68
C ILE A 419 12.56 21.23 -0.03
N GLN A 420 11.53 22.06 -0.13
CA GLN A 420 11.44 23.35 0.54
C GLN A 420 10.20 23.33 1.43
N PHE A 421 10.36 23.49 2.74
CA PHE A 421 9.23 23.69 3.63
C PHE A 421 8.92 25.18 3.75
N GLN A 422 7.62 25.48 3.82
CA GLN A 422 7.08 26.81 4.01
C GLN A 422 5.99 26.66 5.08
N PHE A 423 6.29 27.08 6.31
CA PHE A 423 5.35 26.91 7.42
C PHE A 423 4.16 27.86 7.28
N VAL A 424 2.95 27.31 7.39
CA VAL A 424 1.70 28.06 7.35
C VAL A 424 1.30 28.37 8.79
N LEU A 425 1.62 29.59 9.23
CA LEU A 425 1.43 30.04 10.61
C LEU A 425 0.36 31.13 10.65
N ARG A 426 -0.65 30.96 11.50
CA ARG A 426 -1.75 31.92 11.63
C ARG A 426 -1.27 33.20 12.33
N PRO A 427 -1.70 34.38 11.87
CA PRO A 427 -1.36 35.65 12.52
C PRO A 427 -1.76 35.64 14.00
N GLY A 428 -0.80 35.93 14.88
CA GLY A 428 -0.98 35.94 16.34
C GLY A 428 -0.98 34.56 17.02
N ARG A 429 -0.72 33.46 16.28
CA ARG A 429 -0.58 32.10 16.81
C ARG A 429 0.66 31.38 16.25
N GLU A 430 1.66 32.14 15.82
CA GLU A 430 2.79 31.62 15.06
C GLU A 430 3.62 30.61 15.88
N GLU A 431 3.88 30.93 17.15
CA GLU A 431 4.63 30.05 18.05
C GLU A 431 3.86 28.76 18.37
N GLU A 432 2.55 28.87 18.56
CA GLU A 432 1.69 27.71 18.83
C GLU A 432 1.60 26.78 17.62
N ASP A 433 1.35 27.33 16.43
CA ASP A 433 1.26 26.58 15.18
C ASP A 433 2.59 25.87 14.88
N LEU A 434 3.71 26.56 15.07
CA LEU A 434 5.03 25.98 14.88
C LEU A 434 5.29 24.83 15.86
N ALA A 435 4.98 25.02 17.15
CA ALA A 435 5.12 23.97 18.16
C ALA A 435 4.23 22.75 17.87
N GLU A 436 3.01 22.97 17.38
CA GLU A 436 2.10 21.90 16.97
C GLU A 436 2.64 21.12 15.76
N ILE A 437 3.14 21.82 14.74
CA ILE A 437 3.76 21.21 13.55
C ILE A 437 4.98 20.38 13.95
N GLU A 438 5.87 20.91 14.79
CA GLU A 438 7.06 20.19 15.25
C GLU A 438 6.68 18.93 16.04
N LYS A 439 5.71 19.05 16.96
CA LYS A 439 5.18 17.90 17.69
C LYS A 439 4.57 16.87 16.75
N ALA A 440 3.86 17.30 15.70
CA ALA A 440 3.29 16.41 14.69
C ALA A 440 4.38 15.67 13.89
N PHE A 441 5.51 16.32 13.57
CA PHE A 441 6.65 15.66 12.93
C PHE A 441 7.22 14.54 13.79
N ASP A 442 7.45 14.77 15.08
CA ASP A 442 8.06 13.78 15.96
C ASP A 442 7.12 12.60 16.27
N SER A 443 5.82 12.88 16.36
CA SER A 443 4.79 11.91 16.70
C SER A 443 4.06 11.31 15.49
N PHE A 444 4.53 11.58 14.27
CA PHE A 444 3.87 11.18 13.02
C PHE A 444 3.45 9.71 12.98
N ASP A 445 2.20 9.46 12.60
CA ASP A 445 1.64 8.13 12.46
C ASP A 445 0.64 8.05 11.30
N ALA A 446 0.99 7.30 10.25
CA ALA A 446 0.17 7.16 9.05
C ALA A 446 -1.20 6.52 9.32
N GLU A 447 -1.36 5.64 10.31
CA GLU A 447 -2.68 5.06 10.64
C GLU A 447 -3.66 6.10 11.19
N LYS A 448 -3.13 7.14 11.85
CA LYS A 448 -3.91 8.26 12.39
C LYS A 448 -4.25 9.33 11.35
N CYS A 449 -3.62 9.27 10.17
CA CYS A 449 -3.90 10.23 9.12
C CYS A 449 -5.32 10.08 8.54
N ALA A 450 -5.89 11.18 8.08
CA ALA A 450 -7.17 11.27 7.41
C ALA A 450 -7.01 11.25 5.88
N CYS A 451 -8.04 10.71 5.21
CA CYS A 451 -8.29 10.89 3.78
C CYS A 451 -9.71 11.42 3.61
N ALA A 452 -9.97 12.11 2.49
CA ALA A 452 -11.33 12.51 2.12
C ALA A 452 -12.24 11.29 1.89
N VAL A 453 -11.69 10.21 1.32
CA VAL A 453 -12.39 8.95 1.05
C VAL A 453 -11.80 7.84 1.91
N ALA A 454 -12.63 7.16 2.70
CA ALA A 454 -12.18 6.07 3.58
C ALA A 454 -11.56 4.90 2.80
N ALA A 455 -12.14 4.56 1.63
CA ALA A 455 -11.60 3.53 0.75
C ALA A 455 -10.18 3.85 0.25
N ASP A 456 -9.88 5.13 -0.03
CA ASP A 456 -8.54 5.56 -0.42
C ASP A 456 -7.55 5.41 0.74
N LYS A 457 -7.97 5.74 1.98
CA LYS A 457 -7.15 5.50 3.18
C LYS A 457 -6.79 4.02 3.30
N GLU A 458 -7.77 3.12 3.25
CA GLU A 458 -7.54 1.68 3.35
C GLU A 458 -6.60 1.19 2.25
N ARG A 459 -6.80 1.65 1.01
CA ARG A 459 -5.94 1.31 -0.13
C ARG A 459 -4.51 1.80 0.08
N MET A 460 -4.31 3.04 0.51
CA MET A 460 -2.99 3.62 0.76
C MET A 460 -2.26 2.92 1.89
N LEU A 461 -2.94 2.68 3.02
CA LEU A 461 -2.37 1.95 4.15
C LEU A 461 -2.01 0.52 3.75
N SER A 462 -2.81 -0.13 2.90
CA SER A 462 -2.48 -1.44 2.33
C SER A 462 -1.21 -1.39 1.45
N ILE A 463 -1.07 -0.37 0.59
CA ILE A 463 0.15 -0.16 -0.22
C ILE A 463 1.37 0.05 0.68
N ILE A 464 1.25 0.92 1.69
CA ILE A 464 2.32 1.18 2.67
C ILE A 464 2.69 -0.10 3.40
N HIS A 465 1.70 -0.80 3.96
CA HIS A 465 1.94 -2.04 4.71
C HIS A 465 2.60 -3.11 3.83
N THR A 466 2.19 -3.20 2.57
CA THR A 466 2.77 -4.15 1.61
C THR A 466 4.20 -3.79 1.24
N ALA A 467 4.50 -2.50 1.09
CA ALA A 467 5.81 -2.00 0.71
C ALA A 467 6.82 -2.04 1.86
N PHE A 468 6.41 -1.61 3.05
CA PHE A 468 7.28 -1.44 4.21
C PHE A 468 7.30 -2.66 5.14
N GLY A 469 6.38 -3.60 4.95
CA GLY A 469 6.15 -4.73 5.85
C GLY A 469 5.46 -4.31 7.16
N SER A 470 5.66 -3.09 7.65
CA SER A 470 4.97 -2.59 8.84
C SER A 470 4.73 -1.09 8.75
N MET A 471 3.69 -0.62 9.43
CA MET A 471 3.43 0.82 9.55
C MET A 471 4.55 1.53 10.33
N ALA A 472 5.10 0.88 11.35
CA ALA A 472 6.21 1.40 12.14
C ALA A 472 7.44 1.73 11.27
N GLY A 473 7.77 0.86 10.31
CA GLY A 473 8.87 1.11 9.37
C GLY A 473 8.63 2.32 8.48
N PHE A 474 7.41 2.49 7.96
CA PHE A 474 7.04 3.66 7.18
C PHE A 474 7.07 4.95 8.00
N ASN A 475 6.49 4.93 9.20
CA ASN A 475 6.49 6.07 10.11
C ASN A 475 7.93 6.51 10.46
N LEU A 476 8.85 5.58 10.67
CA LEU A 476 10.26 5.88 10.94
C LEU A 476 10.92 6.60 9.75
N GLU A 477 10.68 6.15 8.52
CA GLU A 477 11.22 6.77 7.31
C GLU A 477 10.67 8.20 7.10
N VAL A 478 9.37 8.41 7.30
CA VAL A 478 8.75 9.74 7.18
C VAL A 478 9.27 10.70 8.25
N ARG A 479 9.39 10.25 9.51
CA ARG A 479 10.00 11.05 10.59
C ARG A 479 11.46 11.39 10.27
N ALA A 480 12.20 10.46 9.65
CA ALA A 480 13.56 10.72 9.22
C ALA A 480 13.63 11.79 8.13
N ILE A 481 12.67 11.83 7.19
CA ILE A 481 12.55 12.91 6.21
C ILE A 481 12.36 14.26 6.93
N PHE A 482 11.43 14.36 7.87
CA PHE A 482 11.18 15.61 8.60
C PHE A 482 12.41 16.10 9.37
N ARG A 483 13.12 15.20 10.06
CA ARG A 483 14.36 15.56 10.78
C ARG A 483 15.46 16.07 9.85
N ARG A 484 15.67 15.42 8.70
CA ARG A 484 16.71 15.85 7.74
C ARG A 484 16.43 17.24 7.19
N VAL A 485 15.15 17.52 6.87
CA VAL A 485 14.74 18.85 6.42
C VAL A 485 14.96 19.88 7.52
N ARG A 486 14.55 19.62 8.77
CA ARG A 486 14.72 20.54 9.92
C ARG A 486 16.19 20.92 10.12
N CYS A 487 17.08 19.92 10.18
CA CYS A 487 18.52 20.17 10.35
C CYS A 487 19.10 21.11 9.28
N ARG A 488 18.57 21.05 8.05
CA ARG A 488 19.00 21.89 6.94
C ARG A 488 18.51 23.33 7.10
N GLU A 489 17.27 23.53 7.51
CA GLU A 489 16.72 24.86 7.76
C GLU A 489 17.45 25.58 8.89
N ASP A 490 17.76 24.86 9.97
CA ASP A 490 18.55 25.38 11.09
C ASP A 490 19.96 25.79 10.65
N SER A 491 20.57 25.00 9.76
CA SER A 491 21.89 25.32 9.17
C SER A 491 21.85 26.57 8.30
N MET A 492 20.78 26.77 7.51
CA MET A 492 20.60 27.96 6.68
C MET A 492 20.34 29.22 7.53
N ARG A 493 19.51 29.13 8.58
CA ARG A 493 19.23 30.23 9.51
C ARG A 493 20.46 30.65 10.32
N SER A 494 21.28 29.69 10.73
CA SER A 494 22.53 29.98 11.46
C SER A 494 23.52 30.73 10.58
N SER A 495 23.60 30.38 9.28
CA SER A 495 24.53 31.00 8.32
C SER A 495 24.16 32.45 7.98
N SER A 496 22.87 32.80 7.92
CA SER A 496 22.44 34.18 7.65
C SER A 496 22.65 35.12 8.84
N SER A 497 22.58 34.61 10.07
CA SER A 497 22.79 35.42 11.28
C SER A 497 24.23 35.92 11.45
N SER A 498 25.22 35.18 10.92
CA SER A 498 26.65 35.49 11.10
C SER A 498 27.20 36.54 10.13
N GLN A 499 26.42 36.98 9.13
CA GLN A 499 26.86 37.92 8.10
C GLN A 499 26.36 39.36 8.28
N ASN A 500 25.79 39.69 9.45
CA ASN A 500 25.67 41.08 9.86
C ASN A 500 26.93 41.45 10.66
N PRO A 501 28.03 41.91 10.03
CA PRO A 501 29.11 42.53 10.78
C PRO A 501 28.46 43.65 11.59
N SER A 502 28.63 43.59 12.90
CA SER A 502 28.32 44.69 13.79
C SER A 502 28.93 45.93 13.15
N VAL A 503 28.08 46.80 12.60
CA VAL A 503 28.47 48.15 12.24
C VAL A 503 28.96 48.73 13.56
N SER A 504 30.28 48.78 13.73
CA SER A 504 30.89 49.42 14.88
C SER A 504 30.40 50.84 14.82
N SER A 505 29.55 51.21 15.76
CA SER A 505 29.18 52.58 16.05
C SER A 505 30.49 53.35 16.26
N GLY A 506 30.97 53.97 15.18
CA GLY A 506 31.99 54.99 15.26
C GLY A 506 31.41 56.09 16.11
N SER A 507 32.06 56.35 17.24
CA SER A 507 31.86 57.54 18.05
C SER A 507 32.07 58.77 17.17
N GLU A 508 30.96 59.44 16.83
CA GLU A 508 30.96 60.88 16.51
C GLU A 508 31.34 61.62 17.80
N GLU A 509 32.65 61.82 18.01
CA GLU A 509 33.18 62.87 18.88
C GLU A 509 33.75 63.98 17.99
N ASP A 510 33.13 65.15 18.12
CA ASP A 510 33.71 66.49 18.11
C ASP A 510 34.67 66.90 16.98
N ILE A 511 34.13 67.66 16.01
CA ILE A 511 34.87 68.78 15.40
C ILE A 511 33.94 70.00 15.29
N GLU A 512 33.97 70.84 16.32
CA GLU A 512 33.67 72.28 16.27
C GLU A 512 34.99 73.04 16.54
N SER A 513 35.23 74.13 15.79
CA SER A 513 36.33 75.12 15.90
C SER A 513 37.68 74.83 15.20
N LEU A 514 37.85 75.34 13.97
CA LEU A 514 38.66 76.53 13.62
C LEU A 514 38.70 76.76 12.09
#